data_AF-A0A4Q4RC93-F1
#
_entry.id   AF-A0A4Q4RC93-F1
#
_cell.length_a   1.000
_cell.length_b   1.000
_cell.length_c   1.000
_cell.angle_alpha   90.00
_cell.angle_beta   90.00
_cell.angle_gamma   90.00
#
_symmetry.space_group_name_H-M   'P 1'
#
loop_
_entity.id
_entity.type
_entity.pdbx_description
1 polymer ?
#
loop_
_entity_poly.entity_id
_entity_poly.type
_entity_poly.pdbx_seq_one_letter_code
_entity_poly.pdbx_strand_id
1 'polypeptide(L)'
;MTDRMIIGTNKSPTNPTPLSAPQEQQVKDLYYKNVRAKCAKEIETFAQCALGRTFTMIYACRQPRLAMNSCMLQYQNQDELDKARLEWFALAEERRQARIEHQRKLEDAREKHKEWWNLDESGRTVGKAAETVNEAGLRRREENRVDASGVTRGGVYGSR
;
A
#
# COMPACT_ATOMS: atom_id res chain seq x y z
N MET A 1 3.81 30.06 6.07
CA MET A 1 4.09 28.91 5.20
C MET A 1 2.80 28.14 4.95
N THR A 2 2.03 28.51 3.93
CA THR A 2 0.84 27.74 3.51
C THR A 2 1.20 27.00 2.24
N ASP A 3 1.35 25.69 2.37
CA ASP A 3 1.65 24.78 1.28
C ASP A 3 0.44 24.72 0.34
N ARG A 4 0.54 25.42 -0.79
CA ARG A 4 -0.47 25.38 -1.84
C ARG A 4 -0.28 24.11 -2.64
N MET A 5 -0.89 23.01 -2.19
CA MET A 5 -1.07 21.84 -3.05
C MET A 5 -1.99 22.21 -4.22
N ILE A 6 -1.39 22.48 -5.37
CA ILE A 6 -2.12 22.64 -6.63
C ILE A 6 -2.65 21.26 -7.02
N ILE A 7 -3.92 21.00 -6.73
CA ILE A 7 -4.63 19.83 -7.23
C ILE A 7 -4.99 20.12 -8.69
N GLY A 8 -4.16 19.66 -9.63
CA GLY A 8 -4.41 19.80 -11.05
C GLY A 8 -5.63 18.99 -11.49
N THR A 9 -6.71 19.66 -11.86
CA THR A 9 -7.97 19.07 -12.35
C THR A 9 -8.08 19.07 -13.89
N ASN A 10 -6.99 18.81 -14.61
CA ASN A 10 -7.02 18.77 -16.08
C ASN A 10 -7.05 17.32 -16.58
N LYS A 11 -8.12 16.98 -17.30
CA LYS A 11 -8.46 15.61 -17.73
C LYS A 11 -7.58 15.06 -18.86
N SER A 12 -6.82 15.90 -19.56
CA SER A 12 -5.64 15.50 -20.36
C SER A 12 -4.98 16.76 -20.97
N PRO A 13 -3.75 17.14 -20.62
CA PRO A 13 -3.08 18.27 -21.28
C PRO A 13 -2.49 17.84 -22.63
N THR A 14 -2.76 18.62 -23.68
CA THR A 14 -2.26 18.45 -25.06
C THR A 14 -0.73 18.57 -25.17
N ASN A 15 -0.08 19.06 -24.11
CA ASN A 15 1.36 19.04 -23.93
C ASN A 15 1.64 18.38 -22.57
N PRO A 16 2.20 17.15 -22.52
CA PRO A 16 2.32 16.41 -21.27
C PRO A 16 3.27 17.15 -20.33
N THR A 17 2.84 17.35 -19.09
CA THR A 17 3.74 17.84 -18.04
C THR A 17 4.91 16.87 -17.93
N PRO A 18 6.17 17.36 -17.83
CA PRO A 18 7.33 16.49 -17.73
C PRO A 18 7.16 15.59 -16.51
N LEU A 19 7.12 14.28 -16.74
CA LEU A 19 7.03 13.30 -15.67
C LEU A 19 8.38 13.23 -14.95
N SER A 20 8.35 12.99 -13.64
CA SER A 20 9.57 12.65 -12.92
C SER A 20 10.14 11.31 -13.43
N ALA A 21 11.45 11.13 -13.35
CA ALA A 21 12.13 9.88 -13.73
C ALA A 21 11.44 8.58 -13.25
N PRO A 22 10.99 8.45 -11.97
CA PRO A 22 10.28 7.24 -11.53
C PRO A 22 8.89 7.08 -12.17
N GLN A 23 8.20 8.17 -12.50
CA GLN A 23 6.90 8.11 -13.18
C GLN A 23 7.07 7.68 -14.64
N GLU A 24 8.11 8.16 -15.33
CA GLU A 24 8.43 7.70 -16.68
C GLU A 24 8.74 6.20 -16.74
N GLN A 25 9.42 5.68 -15.71
CA GLN A 25 9.68 4.24 -15.62
C GLN A 25 8.37 3.44 -15.49
N GLN A 26 7.41 3.90 -14.69
CA GLN A 26 6.10 3.26 -14.57
C GLN A 26 5.32 3.26 -15.90
N VAL A 27 5.41 4.36 -16.66
CA VAL A 27 4.82 4.44 -18.01
C VAL A 27 5.50 3.44 -18.94
N LYS A 28 6.84 3.34 -18.93
CA LYS A 28 7.58 2.35 -19.72
C LYS A 28 7.19 0.91 -19.35
N ASP A 29 6.95 0.64 -18.08
CA ASP A 29 6.53 -0.68 -17.62
C ASP A 29 5.12 -1.03 -18.14
N LEU A 30 4.18 -0.08 -18.14
CA LEU A 30 2.86 -0.24 -18.76
C LEU A 30 2.98 -0.44 -20.27
N TYR A 31 3.79 0.38 -20.94
CA TYR A 31 4.07 0.25 -22.36
C TYR A 31 4.58 -1.15 -22.72
N TYR A 32 5.58 -1.67 -22.00
CA TYR A 32 6.10 -3.02 -22.25
C TYR A 32 5.06 -4.10 -21.94
N LYS A 33 4.19 -3.92 -20.94
CA LYS A 33 3.07 -4.85 -20.68
C LYS A 33 2.09 -4.89 -21.85
N ASN A 34 1.70 -3.72 -22.37
CA ASN A 34 0.76 -3.61 -23.48
C ASN A 34 1.33 -4.22 -24.76
N VAL A 35 2.60 -3.95 -25.07
CA VAL A 35 3.27 -4.54 -26.24
C VAL A 35 3.38 -6.06 -26.12
N ARG A 36 3.75 -6.58 -24.94
CA ARG A 36 3.78 -8.04 -24.69
C ARG A 36 2.39 -8.68 -24.81
N ALA A 37 1.34 -7.99 -24.38
CA ALA A 37 -0.03 -8.48 -24.51
C ALA A 37 -0.45 -8.65 -25.99
N LYS A 38 -0.06 -7.70 -26.86
CA LYS A 38 -0.32 -7.81 -28.31
C LYS A 38 0.49 -8.93 -28.96
N CYS A 39 1.73 -9.14 -28.54
CA CYS A 39 2.61 -10.18 -29.04
C CYS A 39 2.54 -11.50 -28.27
N ALA A 40 1.50 -11.73 -27.45
CA ALA A 40 1.43 -12.87 -26.54
C ALA A 40 1.58 -14.22 -27.25
N LYS A 41 1.00 -14.37 -28.45
CA LYS A 41 1.08 -15.60 -29.25
C LYS A 41 2.53 -15.93 -29.66
N GLU A 42 3.28 -14.95 -30.13
CA GLU A 42 4.67 -15.16 -30.57
C GLU A 42 5.62 -15.37 -29.37
N ILE A 43 5.30 -14.76 -28.23
CA ILE A 43 6.02 -15.00 -26.97
C ILE A 43 5.77 -16.43 -26.48
N GLU A 44 4.53 -16.92 -26.59
CA GLU A 44 4.18 -18.28 -26.18
C GLU A 44 4.86 -19.33 -27.06
N THR A 45 4.88 -19.16 -28.39
CA THR A 45 5.58 -20.09 -29.30
C THR A 45 7.07 -20.14 -29.02
N PHE A 46 7.69 -18.98 -28.72
CA PHE A 46 9.07 -18.93 -28.28
C PHE A 46 9.28 -19.62 -26.92
N ALA A 47 8.40 -19.37 -25.95
CA ALA A 47 8.45 -19.99 -24.63
C ALA A 47 8.34 -21.52 -24.73
N GLN A 48 7.37 -22.04 -25.49
CA GLN A 48 7.20 -23.47 -25.73
C GLN A 48 8.45 -24.12 -26.35
N CYS A 49 9.13 -23.42 -27.27
CA CYS A 49 10.39 -23.91 -27.82
C CYS A 49 11.54 -23.89 -26.79
N ALA A 50 11.57 -22.87 -25.91
CA ALA A 50 12.60 -22.70 -24.89
C ALA A 50 12.42 -23.67 -23.70
N LEU A 51 11.21 -24.21 -23.47
CA LEU A 51 10.96 -25.21 -22.43
C LEU A 51 11.85 -26.45 -22.66
N GLY A 52 12.80 -26.68 -21.75
CA GLY A 52 13.73 -27.81 -21.79
C GLY A 52 15.01 -27.60 -22.62
N ARG A 53 15.23 -26.41 -23.20
CA ARG A 53 16.47 -26.07 -23.92
C ARG A 53 17.14 -24.89 -23.22
N THR A 54 18.14 -25.15 -22.37
CA THR A 54 18.88 -24.08 -21.67
C THR A 54 20.05 -23.57 -22.51
N PHE A 55 20.89 -24.48 -23.02
CA PHE A 55 22.12 -24.13 -23.73
C PHE A 55 21.94 -23.98 -25.25
N THR A 56 21.07 -24.80 -25.86
CA THR A 56 20.90 -24.85 -27.33
C THR A 56 19.78 -23.97 -27.86
N MET A 57 19.06 -23.25 -26.98
CA MET A 57 17.91 -22.40 -27.32
C MET A 57 18.21 -21.37 -28.40
N ILE A 58 19.38 -20.74 -28.35
CA ILE A 58 19.75 -19.66 -29.28
C ILE A 58 19.74 -20.14 -30.74
N TYR A 59 20.14 -21.39 -30.96
CA TYR A 59 20.19 -22.00 -32.29
C TYR A 59 18.89 -22.73 -32.62
N ALA A 60 18.38 -23.57 -31.70
CA ALA A 60 17.20 -24.40 -31.92
C ALA A 60 15.90 -23.57 -32.04
N CYS A 61 15.78 -22.48 -31.30
CA CYS A 61 14.60 -21.61 -31.27
C CYS A 61 14.82 -20.30 -32.04
N ARG A 62 15.72 -20.28 -33.03
CA ARG A 62 16.03 -19.08 -33.81
C ARG A 62 14.81 -18.52 -34.54
N GLN A 63 14.01 -19.38 -35.16
CA GLN A 63 12.81 -18.97 -35.91
C GLN A 63 11.74 -18.30 -35.02
N PRO A 64 11.25 -18.93 -33.93
CA PRO A 64 10.27 -18.29 -33.06
C PRO A 64 10.83 -17.03 -32.38
N ARG A 65 12.14 -16.98 -32.09
CA ARG A 65 12.78 -15.75 -31.56
C ARG A 65 12.71 -14.59 -32.55
N LEU A 66 12.94 -14.85 -33.85
CA LEU A 66 12.85 -13.82 -34.89
C LEU A 66 11.41 -13.35 -35.09
N ALA A 67 10.43 -14.27 -35.09
CA ALA A 67 9.02 -13.94 -35.17
C ALA A 67 8.57 -13.04 -34.01
N MET A 68 8.88 -13.44 -32.77
CA MET A 68 8.62 -12.63 -31.57
C MET A 68 9.24 -11.24 -31.66
N ASN A 69 10.53 -11.15 -32.03
CA ASN A 69 11.21 -9.86 -32.16
C ASN A 69 10.58 -8.98 -33.25
N SER A 70 10.16 -9.56 -34.37
CA SER A 70 9.50 -8.82 -35.43
C SER A 70 8.16 -8.22 -34.98
N CYS A 71 7.37 -8.97 -34.20
CA CYS A 71 6.13 -8.47 -33.59
C CYS A 71 6.40 -7.32 -32.62
N MET A 72 7.39 -7.48 -31.72
CA MET A 72 7.73 -6.45 -30.74
C MET A 72 8.17 -5.13 -31.42
N LEU A 73 8.94 -5.23 -32.50
CA LEU A 73 9.39 -4.07 -33.28
C LEU A 73 8.23 -3.33 -33.97
N GLN A 74 7.20 -4.03 -34.43
CA GLN A 74 6.03 -3.41 -35.06
C GLN A 74 5.25 -2.49 -34.11
N TYR A 75 5.26 -2.80 -32.81
CA TYR A 75 4.61 -1.98 -31.78
C TYR A 75 5.60 -1.06 -31.05
N GLN A 76 6.84 -0.96 -31.54
CA GLN A 76 7.85 -0.06 -30.99
C GLN A 76 7.72 1.37 -31.50
N ASN A 77 6.52 1.95 -31.37
CA ASN A 77 6.18 3.28 -31.87
C ASN A 77 5.95 4.27 -30.71
N GLN A 78 6.22 5.55 -30.97
CA GLN A 78 5.92 6.63 -30.01
C GLN A 78 4.43 6.71 -29.68
N ASP A 79 3.56 6.43 -30.66
CA ASP A 79 2.10 6.42 -30.47
C ASP A 79 1.65 5.43 -29.38
N GLU A 80 2.33 4.28 -29.27
CA GLU A 80 2.02 3.28 -28.24
C GLU A 80 2.53 3.71 -26.85
N LEU A 81 3.64 4.45 -26.81
CA LEU A 81 4.13 5.06 -25.58
C LEU A 81 3.17 6.16 -25.10
N ASP A 82 2.62 6.96 -26.00
CA ASP A 82 1.65 8.00 -25.67
C ASP A 82 0.31 7.41 -25.20
N LYS A 83 -0.16 6.33 -25.82
CA LYS A 83 -1.31 5.57 -25.30
C LYS A 83 -1.04 5.06 -23.87
N ALA A 84 0.13 4.49 -23.62
CA ALA A 84 0.51 4.04 -22.28
C ALA A 84 0.60 5.20 -21.27
N ARG A 85 1.01 6.41 -21.70
CA ARG A 85 0.94 7.62 -20.85
C ARG A 85 -0.49 7.98 -20.50
N LEU A 86 -1.39 8.01 -21.48
CA LEU A 86 -2.81 8.32 -21.27
C LEU A 86 -3.46 7.31 -20.32
N GLU A 87 -3.19 6.02 -20.50
CA GLU A 87 -3.64 4.96 -19.59
C GLU A 87 -3.05 5.14 -18.19
N TRP A 88 -1.76 5.48 -18.07
CA TRP A 88 -1.14 5.75 -16.77
C TRP A 88 -1.84 6.90 -16.05
N PHE A 89 -2.18 7.98 -16.75
CA PHE A 89 -2.93 9.10 -16.19
C PHE A 89 -4.38 8.73 -15.85
N ALA A 90 -5.07 7.93 -16.67
CA ALA A 90 -6.42 7.45 -16.39
C ALA A 90 -6.47 6.62 -15.10
N LEU A 91 -5.49 5.72 -14.92
CA LEU A 91 -5.32 4.91 -13.72
C LEU A 91 -4.82 5.72 -12.50
N ALA A 92 -4.50 7.00 -12.64
CA ALA A 92 -3.94 7.79 -11.53
C ALA A 92 -4.95 7.97 -10.38
N GLU A 93 -6.22 8.13 -10.71
CA GLU A 93 -7.28 8.24 -9.71
C GLU A 93 -7.51 6.91 -8.99
N GLU A 94 -7.53 5.79 -9.73
CA GLU A 94 -7.62 4.45 -9.13
C GLU A 94 -6.45 4.19 -8.18
N ARG A 95 -5.22 4.55 -8.57
CA ARG A 95 -4.04 4.45 -7.69
C ARG A 95 -4.17 5.33 -6.46
N ARG A 96 -4.84 6.49 -6.54
CA ARG A 96 -5.10 7.36 -5.39
C ARG A 96 -6.08 6.70 -4.44
N GLN A 97 -7.19 6.19 -4.97
CA GLN A 97 -8.21 5.49 -4.18
C GLN A 97 -7.65 4.24 -3.50
N ALA A 98 -6.85 3.45 -4.22
CA ALA A 98 -6.18 2.27 -3.66
C ALA A 98 -5.23 2.62 -2.50
N ARG A 99 -4.50 3.75 -2.59
CA ARG A 99 -3.65 4.23 -1.48
C ARG A 99 -4.48 4.61 -0.24
N ILE A 100 -5.60 5.31 -0.44
CA ILE A 100 -6.51 5.71 0.63
C ILE A 100 -7.14 4.47 1.28
N GLU A 101 -7.63 3.52 0.48
CA GLU A 101 -8.22 2.28 0.99
C GLU A 101 -7.20 1.43 1.74
N HIS A 102 -5.96 1.35 1.24
CA HIS A 102 -4.88 0.63 1.91
C HIS A 102 -4.51 1.28 3.25
N GLN A 103 -4.42 2.61 3.31
CA GLN A 103 -4.21 3.33 4.58
C GLN A 103 -5.34 3.05 5.58
N ARG A 104 -6.60 3.10 5.13
CA ARG A 104 -7.74 2.77 5.98
C ARG A 104 -7.67 1.33 6.52
N LYS A 105 -7.32 0.35 5.66
CA LYS A 105 -7.14 -1.04 6.09
C LYS A 105 -5.99 -1.20 7.11
N LEU A 106 -4.93 -0.41 7.00
CA LEU A 106 -3.82 -0.42 7.95
C LEU A 106 -4.21 0.21 9.30
N GLU A 107 -5.03 1.27 9.28
CA GLU A 107 -5.59 1.88 10.49
C GLU A 107 -6.54 0.91 11.18
N ASP A 108 -7.50 0.31 10.46
CA ASP A 108 -8.39 -0.72 10.98
C ASP A 108 -7.61 -1.90 11.57
N ALA A 109 -6.52 -2.32 10.90
CA ALA A 109 -5.66 -3.38 11.39
C ALA A 109 -4.89 -2.98 12.66
N ARG A 110 -4.46 -1.71 12.75
CA ARG A 110 -3.81 -1.16 13.94
C ARG A 110 -4.78 -1.07 15.11
N GLU A 111 -6.02 -0.66 14.89
CA GLU A 111 -7.08 -0.61 15.91
C GLU A 111 -7.42 -2.00 16.42
N LYS A 112 -7.69 -2.95 15.51
CA LYS A 112 -7.94 -4.35 15.89
C LYS A 112 -6.75 -4.96 16.63
N HIS A 113 -5.53 -4.63 16.23
CA HIS A 113 -4.33 -5.06 16.95
C HIS A 113 -4.29 -4.44 18.35
N LYS A 114 -4.65 -3.16 18.51
CA LYS A 114 -4.74 -2.50 19.82
C LYS A 114 -5.76 -3.17 20.73
N GLU A 115 -6.95 -3.47 20.21
CA GLU A 115 -8.03 -4.15 20.92
C GLU A 115 -7.64 -5.57 21.32
N TRP A 116 -7.14 -6.36 20.37
CA TRP A 116 -6.83 -7.78 20.62
C TRP A 116 -5.74 -7.96 21.68
N TRP A 117 -4.77 -7.05 21.72
CA TRP A 117 -3.68 -7.08 22.67
C TRP A 117 -3.91 -6.21 23.92
N ASN A 118 -5.09 -5.61 24.06
CA ASN A 118 -5.42 -4.66 25.13
C ASN A 118 -4.28 -3.65 25.36
N LEU A 119 -3.86 -2.92 24.32
CA LEU A 119 -2.82 -1.89 24.46
C LEU A 119 -3.43 -0.54 24.80
N ASP A 120 -2.77 0.21 25.69
CA ASP A 120 -3.08 1.63 25.94
C ASP A 120 -2.67 2.53 24.76
N GLU A 121 -2.99 3.84 24.81
CA GLU A 121 -2.54 4.80 23.78
C GLU A 121 -1.02 4.89 23.62
N SER A 122 -0.26 4.49 24.64
CA SER A 122 1.20 4.44 24.62
C SER A 122 1.78 3.11 24.11
N GLY A 123 0.93 2.17 23.68
CA GLY A 123 1.38 0.87 23.17
C GLY A 123 1.90 -0.07 24.24
N ARG A 124 1.52 0.11 25.51
CA ARG A 124 1.81 -0.84 26.61
C ARG A 124 0.63 -1.77 26.78
N THR A 125 0.91 -3.07 26.96
CA THR A 125 -0.11 -4.07 27.24
C THR A 125 -0.68 -3.84 28.63
N VAL A 126 -1.93 -3.40 28.71
CA VAL A 126 -2.65 -3.33 29.97
C VAL A 126 -3.17 -4.72 30.30
N GLY A 127 -2.31 -5.55 30.89
CA GLY A 127 -2.74 -6.82 31.50
C GLY A 127 -3.69 -6.58 32.69
N LYS A 128 -4.04 -7.66 33.43
CA LYS A 128 -4.85 -7.63 34.67
C LYS A 128 -4.53 -6.51 35.67
N ALA A 129 -3.32 -5.92 35.60
CA ALA A 129 -2.95 -4.74 36.35
C ALA A 129 -3.88 -3.53 36.14
N ALA A 130 -4.41 -3.28 34.94
CA ALA A 130 -5.32 -2.14 34.71
C ALA A 130 -6.72 -2.36 35.33
N GLU A 131 -7.21 -3.60 35.38
CA GLU A 131 -8.43 -3.94 36.15
C GLU A 131 -8.21 -3.66 37.64
N THR A 132 -7.06 -4.07 38.20
CA THR A 132 -6.73 -3.80 39.61
C THR A 132 -6.53 -2.31 39.91
N VAL A 133 -6.03 -1.51 38.96
CA VAL A 133 -5.89 -0.05 39.12
C VAL A 133 -7.25 0.65 39.07
N ASN A 134 -8.18 0.21 38.21
CA ASN A 134 -9.56 0.71 38.20
C ASN A 134 -10.32 0.29 39.47
N GLU A 135 -10.19 -0.95 39.95
CA GLU A 135 -10.75 -1.39 41.23
C GLU A 135 -10.14 -0.64 42.42
N ALA A 136 -8.82 -0.42 42.44
CA ALA A 136 -8.16 0.37 43.46
C ALA A 136 -8.57 1.85 43.42
N GLY A 137 -8.80 2.41 42.21
CA GLY A 137 -9.34 3.75 42.01
C GLY A 137 -10.78 3.88 42.49
N LEU A 138 -11.64 2.88 42.23
CA LEU A 138 -13.00 2.77 42.75
C LEU A 138 -13.00 2.66 44.29
N ARG A 139 -12.17 1.78 44.87
CA ARG A 139 -12.02 1.65 46.33
C ARG A 139 -11.50 2.93 46.98
N ARG A 140 -10.54 3.63 46.38
CA ARG A 140 -10.02 4.92 46.88
C ARG A 140 -11.06 6.03 46.83
N ARG A 141 -11.97 5.99 45.84
CA ARG A 141 -13.11 6.92 45.70
C ARG A 141 -14.22 6.59 46.70
N GLU A 142 -14.41 5.32 47.02
CA GLU A 142 -15.36 4.85 48.02
C GLU A 142 -14.89 5.13 49.46
N GLU A 143 -13.60 4.95 49.76
CA GLU A 143 -12.99 5.29 51.06
C GLU A 143 -12.93 6.82 51.31
N ASN A 144 -12.91 7.63 50.25
CA ASN A 144 -13.04 9.10 50.33
C ASN A 144 -14.50 9.59 50.26
N ARG A 145 -15.49 8.70 50.16
CA ARG A 145 -16.89 9.12 50.19
C ARG A 145 -17.21 9.57 51.62
N VAL A 146 -17.30 10.88 51.79
CA VAL A 146 -17.61 11.51 53.06
C VAL A 146 -19.09 11.27 53.38
N ASP A 147 -19.38 10.63 54.50
CA ASP A 147 -20.76 10.48 54.99
C ASP A 147 -21.37 11.87 55.28
N ALA A 148 -22.70 11.98 55.39
CA ALA A 148 -23.41 13.25 55.58
C ALA A 148 -22.95 14.09 56.80
N SER A 149 -22.15 13.52 57.69
CA SER A 149 -21.51 14.14 58.85
C SER A 149 -20.07 14.63 58.62
N GLY A 150 -19.52 14.56 57.41
CA GLY A 150 -18.28 15.26 57.05
C GLY A 150 -16.95 14.62 57.47
N VAL A 151 -16.92 13.35 57.91
CA VAL A 151 -15.71 12.69 58.44
C VAL A 151 -15.25 11.54 57.54
N THR A 152 -13.99 11.58 57.08
CA THR A 152 -13.30 10.47 56.41
C THR A 152 -12.63 9.56 57.44
N ARG A 153 -12.98 8.27 57.47
CA ARG A 153 -12.36 7.27 58.35
C ARG A 153 -11.28 6.50 57.59
N GLY A 154 -10.05 7.02 57.57
CA GLY A 154 -8.87 6.29 57.09
C GLY A 154 -8.12 5.64 58.25
N GLY A 155 -8.09 4.30 58.29
CA GLY A 155 -7.51 3.49 59.37
C GLY A 155 -5.98 3.35 59.32
N VAL A 156 -5.42 3.19 60.53
CA VAL A 156 -4.00 3.04 60.91
C VAL A 156 -3.36 1.77 60.34
N TYR A 157 -2.14 1.85 59.78
CA TYR A 157 -1.06 0.86 59.99
C TYR A 157 0.34 1.47 59.82
N GLY A 158 1.15 1.42 60.87
CA GLY A 158 2.60 1.50 60.79
C GLY A 158 3.17 0.33 61.58
N SER A 159 3.67 -0.70 60.90
CA SER A 159 4.39 -1.82 61.53
C SER A 159 5.89 -1.51 61.59
N ARG A 160 6.46 -1.75 62.77
CA ARG A 160 7.91 -1.80 63.02
C ARG A 160 8.46 -3.18 62.63
#